data_AF-A0A529JR18-F1
#
_entry.id   AF-A0A529JR18-F1
#
_cell.length_a   1.000
_cell.length_b   1.000
_cell.length_c   1.000
_cell.angle_alpha   90.00
_cell.angle_beta   90.00
_cell.angle_gamma   90.00
#
_symmetry.space_group_name_H-M   'P 1'
#
loop_
_entity.id
_entity.type
_entity.pdbx_description
1 polymer ?
#
loop_
_entity_poly.entity_id
_entity_poly.type
_entity_poly.pdbx_seq_one_letter_code
_entity_poly.pdbx_strand_id
1 'polypeptide(L)'
;KIHVLTHGLHYASAVFEGERAYGGEIFKLTDHSERLHESARLLGFKIPYSVAEIDDACRTLLKKQGFQDAYVRPIAWRGSEQMGVSAQNSRINCAIAIW
;
A
#
# COMPACT_ATOMS: atom_id res chain seq x y z
N LYS A 1 3.36 13.36 1.85
CA LYS A 1 2.44 14.14 2.71
C LYS A 1 1.02 13.91 2.19
N ILE A 2 0.01 13.88 3.06
CA ILE A 2 -1.41 13.72 2.68
C ILE A 2 -2.25 14.85 3.28
N HIS A 3 -3.43 15.10 2.75
CA HIS A 3 -4.35 16.11 3.29
C HIS A 3 -4.97 15.63 4.62
N VAL A 4 -5.21 16.52 5.58
CA VAL A 4 -5.75 16.14 6.91
C VAL A 4 -7.18 15.60 6.84
N LEU A 5 -7.96 15.96 5.81
CA LEU A 5 -9.28 15.40 5.53
C LEU A 5 -9.21 14.12 4.67
N THR A 6 -8.14 13.33 4.79
CA THR A 6 -8.05 12.03 4.11
C THR A 6 -8.99 11.04 4.78
N HIS A 7 -9.91 10.43 4.03
CA HIS A 7 -10.90 9.50 4.56
C HIS A 7 -10.25 8.33 5.33
N GLY A 8 -9.12 7.82 4.83
CA GLY A 8 -8.30 6.81 5.51
C GLY A 8 -7.82 7.18 6.93
N LEU A 9 -7.68 8.47 7.24
CA LEU A 9 -7.25 8.95 8.56
C LEU A 9 -8.40 9.00 9.57
N HIS A 10 -9.64 9.21 9.11
CA HIS A 10 -10.81 9.41 9.98
C HIS A 10 -11.68 8.15 10.12
N TYR A 11 -11.72 7.34 9.06
CA TYR A 11 -12.61 6.17 8.99
C TYR A 11 -11.84 4.86 8.77
N ALA A 12 -10.51 4.87 8.95
CA ALA A 12 -9.63 3.71 8.78
C ALA A 12 -9.84 2.97 7.44
N SER A 13 -10.24 3.68 6.39
CA SER A 13 -10.47 3.12 5.05
C SER A 13 -9.14 2.92 4.30
N ALA A 14 -8.28 2.11 4.88
CA ALA A 14 -6.94 1.82 4.40
C ALA A 14 -6.58 0.36 4.67
N VAL A 15 -5.73 -0.20 3.82
CA VAL A 15 -5.09 -1.50 4.01
C VAL A 15 -3.59 -1.34 3.87
N PHE A 16 -2.82 -2.15 4.58
CA PHE A 16 -1.36 -2.12 4.50
C PHE A 16 -0.78 -3.52 4.67
N GLU A 17 0.45 -3.69 4.23
CA GLU A 17 1.24 -4.89 4.44
C GLU A 17 2.49 -4.62 5.27
N GLY A 18 2.98 -5.67 5.93
CA GLY A 18 4.22 -5.65 6.68
C GLY A 18 5.14 -6.74 6.16
N GLU A 19 6.18 -6.35 5.45
CA GLU A 19 7.09 -7.27 4.79
C GLU A 19 8.51 -7.07 5.31
N ARG A 20 9.35 -8.08 5.07
CA ARG A 20 10.77 -8.06 5.46
C ARG A 20 11.64 -8.30 4.25
N ALA A 21 12.65 -7.45 4.10
CA ALA A 21 13.79 -7.70 3.23
C ALA A 21 14.92 -8.35 4.03
N TYR A 22 15.60 -9.30 3.41
CA TYR A 22 16.81 -9.95 3.89
C TYR A 22 17.82 -10.04 2.76
N GLY A 23 19.04 -9.54 2.97
CA GLY A 23 20.09 -9.57 1.93
C GLY A 23 19.70 -8.94 0.59
N GLY A 24 18.85 -7.91 0.61
CA GLY A 24 18.38 -7.19 -0.58
C GLY A 24 17.15 -7.80 -1.27
N GLU A 25 16.59 -8.89 -0.73
CA GLU A 25 15.42 -9.57 -1.28
C GLU A 25 14.23 -9.52 -0.32
N ILE A 26 13.04 -9.18 -0.84
CA ILE A 26 11.81 -9.14 -0.05
C ILE A 26 11.21 -10.55 0.03
N PHE A 27 11.09 -11.06 1.25
CA PHE A 27 10.58 -12.41 1.48
C PHE A 27 9.07 -12.49 1.18
N LYS A 28 8.68 -13.43 0.31
CA LYS A 28 7.28 -13.69 -0.09
C LYS A 28 6.52 -12.46 -0.61
N LEU A 29 7.22 -11.56 -1.31
CA LEU A 29 6.66 -10.30 -1.81
C LEU A 29 5.32 -10.47 -2.53
N THR A 30 5.22 -11.38 -3.50
CA THR A 30 3.99 -11.59 -4.27
C THR A 30 2.82 -12.04 -3.39
N ASP A 31 3.02 -12.96 -2.44
CA ASP A 31 1.99 -13.40 -1.49
C ASP A 31 1.46 -12.22 -0.65
N HIS A 32 2.35 -11.29 -0.26
CA HIS A 32 1.97 -10.08 0.46
C HIS A 32 1.18 -9.11 -0.43
N SER A 33 1.63 -8.87 -1.67
CA SER A 33 0.91 -8.02 -2.63
C SER A 33 -0.48 -8.57 -2.99
N GLU A 34 -0.63 -9.88 -3.15
CA GLU A 34 -1.93 -10.52 -3.34
C GLU A 34 -2.84 -10.34 -2.12
N ARG A 35 -2.30 -10.49 -0.91
CA ARG A 35 -3.05 -10.26 0.34
C ARG A 35 -3.44 -8.80 0.52
N LEU A 36 -2.62 -7.84 0.08
CA LEU A 36 -2.98 -6.43 0.06
C LEU A 36 -4.18 -6.19 -0.85
N HIS A 37 -4.19 -6.78 -2.05
CA HIS A 37 -5.32 -6.73 -2.98
C HIS A 37 -6.60 -7.34 -2.40
N GLU A 38 -6.48 -8.50 -1.76
CA GLU A 38 -7.61 -9.16 -1.13
C GLU A 38 -8.17 -8.33 0.03
N SER A 39 -7.29 -7.74 0.84
CA SER A 39 -7.68 -6.82 1.92
C SER A 39 -8.44 -5.61 1.37
N ALA A 40 -7.95 -5.00 0.29
CA ALA A 40 -8.63 -3.88 -0.38
C ALA A 40 -10.03 -4.29 -0.90
N ARG A 41 -10.13 -5.48 -1.52
CA ARG A 41 -11.39 -6.04 -2.00
C ARG A 41 -12.39 -6.22 -0.85
N LEU A 42 -11.96 -6.80 0.27
CA LEU A 42 -12.78 -6.97 1.47
C LEU A 42 -13.23 -5.62 2.06
N LEU A 43 -12.40 -4.59 1.98
CA LEU A 43 -12.72 -3.22 2.41
C LEU A 43 -13.50 -2.40 1.36
N GLY A 44 -13.85 -3.03 0.23
CA GLY A 44 -14.72 -2.47 -0.79
C GLY A 44 -14.06 -1.45 -1.72
N PHE A 45 -12.76 -1.58 -2.01
CA PHE A 45 -12.11 -0.80 -3.07
C PHE A 45 -11.09 -1.60 -3.86
N LYS A 46 -10.73 -1.09 -5.05
CA LYS A 46 -9.71 -1.68 -5.92
C LYS A 46 -8.46 -0.82 -5.91
N ILE A 47 -7.31 -1.44 -5.71
CA ILE A 47 -6.01 -0.78 -5.87
C ILE A 47 -5.78 -0.55 -7.38
N PRO A 48 -5.36 0.65 -7.82
CA PRO A 48 -5.23 0.99 -9.24
C PRO A 48 -3.94 0.49 -9.89
N TYR A 49 -3.27 -0.49 -9.27
CA TYR A 49 -2.04 -1.13 -9.74
C TYR A 49 -2.23 -2.64 -9.65
N SER A 50 -1.55 -3.39 -10.51
CA SER A 50 -1.49 -4.85 -10.44
C SER A 50 -0.50 -5.33 -9.38
N VAL A 51 -0.64 -6.58 -8.96
CA VAL A 51 0.32 -7.27 -8.08
C VAL A 51 1.75 -7.15 -8.63
N ALA A 52 1.93 -7.38 -9.93
CA ALA A 52 3.24 -7.28 -10.57
C ALA A 52 3.83 -5.86 -10.54
N GLU A 53 3.01 -4.82 -10.72
CA GLU A 53 3.46 -3.42 -10.62
C GLU A 53 3.85 -3.05 -9.17
N ILE A 54 3.13 -3.57 -8.18
CA ILE A 54 3.45 -3.36 -6.75
C ILE A 54 4.77 -4.07 -6.40
N ASP A 55 4.94 -5.32 -6.84
CA ASP A 55 6.16 -6.09 -6.63
C ASP A 55 7.39 -5.39 -7.23
N ASP A 56 7.28 -4.94 -8.49
CA ASP A 56 8.36 -4.23 -9.17
C ASP A 56 8.69 -2.90 -8.47
N ALA A 57 7.67 -2.15 -8.03
CA ALA A 57 7.87 -0.91 -7.30
C ALA A 57 8.56 -1.14 -5.94
N CYS A 58 8.22 -2.21 -5.22
CA CYS A 58 8.86 -2.57 -3.95
C CYS A 58 10.35 -2.92 -4.15
N ARG A 59 10.65 -3.79 -5.12
CA ARG A 59 12.04 -4.17 -5.47
C ARG A 59 12.86 -2.97 -5.94
N THR A 60 12.27 -2.14 -6.80
CA THR A 60 12.91 -0.93 -7.31
C THR A 60 13.23 0.05 -6.18
N LEU A 61 12.30 0.24 -5.23
CA LEU A 61 12.53 1.14 -4.10
C LEU A 61 13.60 0.59 -3.15
N LEU A 62 13.57 -0.71 -2.82
CA LEU A 62 14.57 -1.34 -1.95
C LEU A 62 15.98 -1.15 -2.54
N LYS A 63 16.13 -1.44 -3.83
CA LYS A 63 17.38 -1.26 -4.56
C LYS A 63 17.85 0.19 -4.57
N LYS A 64 16.94 1.16 -4.76
CA LYS A 64 17.26 2.59 -4.74
C LYS A 64 17.68 3.10 -3.35
N GLN A 65 17.12 2.53 -2.28
CA GLN A 65 17.52 2.86 -0.91
C GLN A 65 18.86 2.22 -0.52
N GLY A 66 19.24 1.11 -1.17
CA GLY A 66 20.50 0.41 -0.90
C GLY A 66 20.49 -0.43 0.38
N PHE A 67 19.33 -0.64 1.00
CA PHE A 67 19.20 -1.48 2.18
C PHE A 67 19.32 -2.97 1.84
N GLN A 68 19.93 -3.72 2.76
CA GLN A 68 20.03 -5.18 2.68
C GLN A 68 18.93 -5.83 3.53
N ASP A 69 18.79 -5.37 4.77
CA ASP A 69 17.74 -5.80 5.70
C ASP A 69 16.85 -4.60 6.01
N ALA A 70 15.55 -4.74 5.77
CA ALA A 70 14.60 -3.63 5.90
C ALA A 70 13.18 -4.12 6.19
N TYR A 71 12.33 -3.22 6.66
CA TYR A 71 10.88 -3.36 6.59
C TYR A 71 10.36 -2.69 5.33
N VAL A 72 9.41 -3.34 4.65
CA VAL A 72 8.69 -2.78 3.51
C VAL A 72 7.22 -2.64 3.87
N ARG A 73 6.64 -1.49 3.51
CA ARG A 73 5.28 -1.08 3.86
C ARG A 73 4.52 -0.56 2.65
N PRO A 74 3.91 -1.44 1.87
CA PRO A 74 2.82 -1.06 0.98
C PRO A 74 1.61 -0.62 1.81
N ILE A 75 0.95 0.47 1.41
CA ILE A 75 -0.28 0.95 2.01
C ILE A 75 -1.17 1.58 0.93
N ALA A 76 -2.46 1.23 0.95
CA ALA A 76 -3.47 1.80 0.06
C ALA A 76 -4.65 2.37 0.85
N TRP A 77 -5.19 3.52 0.45
CA TRP A 77 -6.25 4.22 1.20
C TRP A 77 -7.18 5.07 0.30
N ARG A 78 -8.41 5.32 0.78
CA ARG A 78 -9.32 6.32 0.18
C ARG A 78 -8.87 7.74 0.51
N GLY A 79 -8.82 8.59 -0.53
CA GLY A 79 -8.36 9.97 -0.50
C GLY A 79 -9.25 10.95 0.25
N SER A 80 -9.12 12.24 -0.07
CA SER A 80 -9.77 13.35 0.64
C SER A 80 -10.92 14.00 -0.12
N GLU A 81 -11.37 13.40 -1.23
CA GLU A 81 -12.41 13.97 -2.09
C GLU A 81 -13.81 13.90 -1.46
N GLN A 82 -14.03 12.96 -0.53
CA GLN A 82 -15.32 12.76 0.14
C GLN A 82 -15.09 12.45 1.63
N MET A 83 -15.87 13.11 2.49
CA MET A 83 -15.85 12.90 3.95
C MET A 83 -17.11 12.23 4.50
N GLY A 84 -18.07 11.90 3.64
CA GLY A 84 -19.18 11.03 4.03
C GLY A 84 -18.69 9.59 4.17
N VAL A 85 -19.24 8.86 5.15
CA VAL A 85 -18.80 7.50 5.55
C VAL A 85 -18.67 6.51 4.39
N SER A 86 -19.52 6.61 3.35
CA SER A 86 -19.49 5.68 2.21
C SER A 86 -18.32 5.91 1.25
N ALA A 87 -17.89 7.17 1.07
CA ALA A 87 -16.76 7.62 0.23
C ALA A 87 -16.46 6.80 -1.05
N GLN A 88 -17.50 6.42 -1.79
CA GLN A 88 -17.38 5.48 -2.92
C GLN A 88 -16.61 6.07 -4.11
N ASN A 89 -16.57 7.40 -4.24
CA ASN A 89 -15.93 8.10 -5.34
C ASN A 89 -14.61 8.77 -4.93
N SER A 90 -14.08 8.46 -3.75
CA SER A 90 -12.75 8.91 -3.36
C SER A 90 -11.67 8.20 -4.17
N ARG A 91 -10.62 8.93 -4.52
CA ARG A 91 -9.47 8.34 -5.21
C ARG A 91 -8.80 7.32 -4.30
N ILE A 92 -8.45 6.17 -4.86
CA ILE A 92 -7.58 5.21 -4.16
C ILE A 92 -6.13 5.61 -4.39
N ASN A 93 -5.42 5.83 -3.30
CA ASN A 93 -4.01 6.13 -3.28
C ASN A 93 -3.24 4.89 -2.82
N CYS A 94 -2.02 4.71 -3.30
CA CYS A 94 -1.11 3.65 -2.89
C CYS A 94 0.29 4.25 -2.70
N ALA A 95 1.00 3.81 -1.67
CA ALA A 95 2.37 4.21 -1.40
C ALA A 95 3.17 3.02 -0.87
N ILE A 96 4.49 3.08 -1.05
CA ILE A 96 5.44 2.11 -0.49
C ILE A 96 6.48 2.90 0.29
N ALA A 97 6.74 2.48 1.52
CA ALA A 97 7.82 2.98 2.35
C ALA A 97 8.76 1.84 2.73
N ILE A 98 10.06 2.14 2.86
CA ILE A 98 11.10 1.19 3.27
C ILE A 98 12.01 1.86 4.28
N TRP A 99 12.36 1.17 5.37
CA TRP A 99 13.27 1.63 6.42
C TRP A 99 13.96 0.47 7.14
#